data_AF-A0A354B9D5-F1
#
_entry.id   AF-A0A354B9D5-F1
#
_cell.length_a   1.000
_cell.length_b   1.000
_cell.length_c   1.000
_cell.angle_alpha   90.00
_cell.angle_beta   90.00
_cell.angle_gamma   90.00
#
_symmetry.space_group_name_H-M   'P 1'
#
loop_
_entity.id
_entity.type
_entity.pdbx_description
1 polymer ?
#
loop_
_entity_poly.entity_id
_entity_poly.type
_entity_poly.pdbx_seq_one_letter_code
_entity_poly.pdbx_strand_id
1 'polypeptide(L)'
;TVIDVNTGKNVGKSSLEETVFRNNLEAAEEVANQLRLRDIGGIIVIDFVDMEVAKNRDEVIKTFRQALARDKTRTQVFDISELGLVEMTRKRIGEGLLESVTTACDSCDGRGHVMIDGILD
;
A
#
# COMPACT_ATOMS: atom_id res chain seq x y z
N THR A 1 3.53 2.67 8.04
CA THR A 1 3.70 2.83 6.58
C THR A 1 2.35 2.95 5.94
N VAL A 2 2.18 3.86 4.98
CA VAL A 2 0.94 4.01 4.21
C VAL A 2 1.25 3.72 2.75
N ILE A 3 0.39 2.97 2.07
CA ILE A 3 0.51 2.62 0.66
C ILE A 3 -0.78 3.03 -0.03
N ASP A 4 -0.65 3.73 -1.15
CA ASP A 4 -1.76 4.25 -1.95
C ASP A 4 -1.74 3.59 -3.34
N VAL A 5 -2.89 3.08 -3.79
CA VAL A 5 -3.04 2.43 -5.10
C VAL A 5 -3.74 3.39 -6.05
N ASN A 6 -3.12 3.62 -7.21
CA ASN A 6 -3.69 4.50 -8.23
C ASN A 6 -3.93 3.75 -9.53
N THR A 7 -5.09 3.99 -10.14
CA THR A 7 -5.38 3.54 -11.51
C THR A 7 -4.92 4.60 -12.52
N GLY A 8 -4.10 4.20 -13.50
CA GLY A 8 -3.71 5.08 -14.61
C GLY A 8 -4.86 5.38 -15.58
N LYS A 9 -4.65 6.34 -16.49
CA LYS A 9 -5.65 6.83 -17.48
C LYS A 9 -6.13 5.81 -18.52
N ASN A 10 -5.65 4.57 -18.50
CA ASN A 10 -5.98 3.54 -19.49
C ASN A 10 -7.24 2.76 -19.12
N VAL A 11 -8.37 3.48 -19.07
CA VAL A 11 -9.70 2.86 -19.20
C VAL A 11 -9.88 2.53 -20.69
N GLY A 12 -9.56 1.28 -21.06
CA GLY A 12 -9.80 0.78 -22.41
C GLY A 12 -11.31 0.66 -22.72
N LYS A 13 -11.70 -0.40 -23.43
CA LYS A 13 -13.13 -0.70 -23.69
C LYS A 13 -13.86 -1.36 -22.51
N SER A 14 -13.14 -1.70 -21.43
CA SER A 14 -13.70 -2.33 -20.23
C SER A 14 -14.42 -1.31 -19.36
N SER A 15 -15.32 -1.79 -18.50
CA SER A 15 -15.94 -0.90 -17.51
C SER A 15 -14.89 -0.35 -16.54
N LEU A 16 -15.16 0.82 -15.96
CA LEU A 16 -14.31 1.42 -14.93
C LEU A 16 -14.14 0.45 -13.75
N GLU A 17 -15.23 -0.15 -13.27
CA GLU A 17 -15.22 -1.13 -12.17
C GLU A 17 -14.32 -2.34 -12.45
N GLU A 18 -14.37 -2.91 -13.65
CA GLU A 18 -13.50 -4.04 -14.02
C GLU A 18 -12.02 -3.62 -14.08
N THR A 19 -11.76 -2.39 -14.51
CA THR A 19 -10.40 -1.83 -14.57
C THR A 19 -9.84 -1.60 -13.17
N VAL A 20 -10.64 -1.02 -12.28
CA VAL A 20 -10.32 -0.82 -10.86
C VAL A 20 -10.07 -2.15 -10.18
N PHE A 21 -10.97 -3.12 -10.35
CA PHE A 21 -10.84 -4.43 -9.72
C PHE A 21 -9.54 -5.14 -10.15
N ARG A 22 -9.22 -5.16 -11.45
CA ARG A 22 -7.97 -5.76 -11.94
C ARG A 22 -6.74 -5.04 -11.40
N ASN A 23 -6.75 -3.70 -11.36
CA ASN A 23 -5.64 -2.94 -10.80
C ASN A 23 -5.41 -3.25 -9.32
N ASN A 24 -6.49 -3.32 -8.52
CA ASN A 24 -6.39 -3.67 -7.11
C ASN A 24 -5.89 -5.12 -6.89
N LEU A 25 -6.22 -6.07 -7.77
CA LEU A 25 -5.66 -7.42 -7.72
C LEU A 25 -4.14 -7.42 -7.97
N GLU A 26 -3.69 -6.73 -9.01
CA GLU A 26 -2.26 -6.57 -9.32
C GLU A 26 -1.53 -5.87 -8.17
N ALA A 27 -2.12 -4.81 -7.63
CA ALA A 27 -1.60 -4.07 -6.50
C ALA A 27 -1.50 -4.95 -5.25
N ALA A 28 -2.48 -5.80 -4.96
CA ALA A 28 -2.43 -6.71 -3.82
C ALA A 28 -1.21 -7.65 -3.89
N GLU A 29 -0.94 -8.24 -5.06
CA GLU A 29 0.23 -9.09 -5.26
C GLU A 29 1.55 -8.31 -5.09
N GLU A 30 1.62 -7.13 -5.70
CA GLU A 30 2.84 -6.32 -5.72
C GLU A 30 3.14 -5.70 -4.35
N VAL A 31 2.12 -5.26 -3.61
CA VAL A 31 2.28 -4.78 -2.23
C VAL A 31 2.89 -5.89 -1.38
N ALA A 32 2.34 -7.11 -1.42
CA ALA A 32 2.90 -8.23 -0.67
C ALA A 32 4.36 -8.53 -1.08
N ASN A 33 4.69 -8.36 -2.36
CA ASN A 33 6.05 -8.51 -2.86
C ASN A 33 7.01 -7.43 -2.34
N GLN A 34 6.62 -6.16 -2.40
CA GLN A 34 7.42 -5.03 -1.94
C GLN A 34 7.64 -5.06 -0.42
N LEU A 35 6.65 -5.51 0.36
CA LEU A 35 6.82 -5.70 1.81
C LEU A 35 7.98 -6.66 2.12
N ARG A 36 8.13 -7.74 1.34
CA ARG A 36 9.25 -8.69 1.49
C ARG A 36 10.56 -8.11 0.97
N LEU A 37 10.56 -7.55 -0.23
CA LEU A 37 11.77 -7.05 -0.88
C LEU A 37 12.43 -5.91 -0.11
N ARG A 38 11.62 -5.07 0.55
CA ARG A 38 12.09 -3.91 1.31
C ARG A 38 12.16 -4.14 2.82
N ASP A 39 11.84 -5.35 3.28
CA ASP A 39 11.64 -5.72 4.68
C ASP A 39 10.81 -4.70 5.48
N ILE A 40 9.68 -4.26 4.92
CA ILE A 40 8.79 -3.29 5.58
C ILE A 40 8.06 -4.00 6.72
N GLY A 41 8.18 -3.50 7.94
CA GLY A 41 7.54 -4.05 9.12
C GLY A 41 6.89 -2.99 10.01
N GLY A 42 5.97 -3.43 10.87
CA GLY A 42 5.13 -2.58 11.73
C GLY A 42 3.68 -2.54 11.24
N ILE A 43 2.99 -1.45 11.60
CA ILE A 43 1.63 -1.17 11.15
C ILE A 43 1.68 -0.60 9.73
N ILE A 44 0.94 -1.23 8.83
CA ILE A 44 0.83 -0.87 7.42
C ILE A 44 -0.63 -0.66 7.10
N VAL A 45 -0.94 0.46 6.44
CA VAL A 45 -2.27 0.80 5.93
C VAL A 45 -2.18 0.87 4.41
N ILE A 46 -3.12 0.23 3.72
CA ILE A 46 -3.19 0.20 2.26
C ILE A 46 -4.54 0.78 1.84
N ASP A 47 -4.48 1.81 1.01
CA ASP A 47 -5.63 2.44 0.38
C ASP A 47 -5.78 1.88 -1.04
N PHE A 48 -6.71 0.93 -1.20
CA PHE A 48 -7.06 0.39 -2.52
C PHE A 48 -8.07 1.33 -3.17
N VAL A 49 -8.07 1.39 -4.51
CA VAL A 49 -9.06 2.22 -5.24
C VAL A 49 -10.47 1.72 -4.92
N ASP A 50 -11.39 2.67 -4.70
CA ASP A 50 -12.79 2.38 -4.35
C ASP A 50 -13.45 1.38 -5.30
N MET A 51 -14.05 0.35 -4.72
CA MET A 51 -14.84 -0.67 -5.44
C MET A 51 -16.26 -0.69 -4.90
N GLU A 52 -17.27 -0.57 -5.76
CA GLU A 52 -18.67 -0.62 -5.34
C GLU A 52 -19.10 -2.05 -4.97
N VAL A 53 -18.60 -3.04 -5.72
CA VAL A 53 -19.00 -4.43 -5.59
C VAL A 53 -18.29 -5.11 -4.42
N ALA A 54 -19.04 -5.53 -3.40
CA ALA A 54 -18.50 -6.22 -2.22
C ALA A 54 -17.66 -7.46 -2.57
N LYS A 55 -18.11 -8.24 -3.56
CA LYS A 55 -17.38 -9.42 -4.05
C LYS A 55 -15.98 -9.08 -4.58
N ASN A 56 -15.80 -7.91 -5.20
CA ASN A 56 -14.51 -7.47 -5.71
C ASN A 56 -13.56 -7.16 -4.54
N ARG A 57 -14.06 -6.47 -3.51
CA ARG A 57 -13.34 -6.21 -2.25
C ARG A 57 -12.85 -7.51 -1.58
N ASP A 58 -13.74 -8.48 -1.46
CA ASP A 58 -13.42 -9.79 -0.86
C ASP A 58 -12.33 -10.54 -1.63
N GLU A 59 -12.39 -10.52 -2.97
CA GLU A 59 -11.40 -11.20 -3.81
C GLU A 59 -10.04 -10.50 -3.79
N VAL A 60 -9.99 -9.16 -3.69
CA VAL A 60 -8.74 -8.40 -3.48
C VAL A 60 -8.09 -8.79 -2.16
N ILE A 61 -8.84 -8.83 -1.06
CA ILE A 61 -8.32 -9.25 0.24
C ILE A 61 -7.85 -10.70 0.24
N LYS A 62 -8.61 -11.60 -0.40
CA LYS A 62 -8.22 -13.00 -0.55
C LYS A 62 -6.92 -13.14 -1.32
N THR A 63 -6.78 -12.43 -2.44
CA THR A 63 -5.55 -12.38 -3.26
C THR A 63 -4.39 -11.85 -2.42
N PHE A 64 -4.60 -10.78 -1.66
CA PHE A 64 -3.58 -10.22 -0.78
C PHE A 64 -3.10 -11.21 0.28
N ARG A 65 -4.02 -11.89 0.96
CA ARG A 65 -3.71 -12.94 1.95
C ARG A 65 -2.94 -14.11 1.32
N GLN A 66 -3.30 -14.52 0.11
CA GLN A 66 -2.59 -15.56 -0.63
C GLN A 66 -1.18 -15.13 -1.02
N ALA A 67 -0.99 -13.89 -1.48
CA ALA A 67 0.31 -13.35 -1.82
C ALA A 67 1.23 -13.23 -0.59
N LEU A 68 0.67 -12.87 0.57
CA LEU A 68 1.38 -12.81 1.86
C LEU A 68 1.73 -14.20 2.42
N ALA A 69 1.04 -15.27 2.02
CA ALA A 69 1.36 -16.63 2.48
C ALA A 69 2.78 -17.10 2.07
N ARG A 70 3.41 -16.40 1.11
CA ARG A 70 4.81 -16.61 0.70
C ARG A 70 5.81 -15.93 1.64
N ASP A 71 5.35 -15.04 2.51
CA ASP A 71 6.18 -14.36 3.49
C ASP A 71 6.45 -15.28 4.69
N LYS A 72 7.72 -15.41 5.07
CA LYS A 72 8.13 -16.18 6.26
C LYS A 72 7.92 -15.41 7.56
N THR A 73 7.67 -14.11 7.45
CA THR A 73 7.43 -13.19 8.57
C THR A 73 5.98 -13.30 9.00
N ARG A 74 5.73 -13.25 10.32
CA ARG A 74 4.35 -13.24 10.82
C ARG A 74 3.63 -11.97 10.35
N THR A 75 2.52 -12.16 9.67
CA THR A 75 1.60 -11.10 9.22
C THR A 75 0.22 -11.30 9.82
N GLN A 76 -0.53 -10.21 9.94
CA GLN A 76 -1.94 -10.22 10.31
C GLN A 76 -2.65 -9.14 9.47
N VAL A 77 -3.67 -9.55 8.72
CA VAL A 77 -4.42 -8.67 7.82
C VAL A 77 -5.87 -8.61 8.30
N PHE A 78 -6.36 -7.41 8.56
CA PHE A 78 -7.76 -7.16 8.91
C PHE A 78 -8.61 -7.03 7.64
N ASP A 79 -9.93 -7.06 7.80
CA ASP A 79 -10.84 -6.83 6.68
C ASP A 79 -10.81 -5.36 6.25
N ILE A 80 -11.34 -5.06 5.06
CA ILE A 80 -11.48 -3.69 4.57
C ILE A 80 -12.40 -2.92 5.52
N SER A 81 -11.93 -1.78 6.02
CA SER A 81 -12.71 -0.87 6.84
C SER A 81 -13.83 -0.19 6.05
N GLU A 82 -14.75 0.47 6.75
CA GLU A 82 -15.79 1.29 6.11
C GLU A 82 -15.22 2.47 5.30
N LEU A 83 -13.98 2.88 5.59
CA LEU A 83 -13.26 3.92 4.86
C LEU A 83 -12.54 3.37 3.61
N GLY A 84 -12.66 2.07 3.29
CA GLY A 84 -11.98 1.46 2.15
C GLY A 84 -10.53 1.00 2.44
N LEU A 85 -10.02 1.27 3.64
CA LEU A 85 -8.63 0.97 4.01
C LEU A 85 -8.45 -0.48 4.46
N VAL A 86 -7.30 -1.05 4.12
CA VAL A 86 -6.83 -2.34 4.64
C VAL A 86 -5.73 -2.11 5.65
N GLU A 87 -5.95 -2.60 6.86
CA GLU A 87 -4.98 -2.54 7.94
C GLU A 87 -4.26 -3.87 8.09
N MET A 88 -2.95 -3.84 8.30
CA MET A 88 -2.19 -5.04 8.61
C MET A 88 -1.02 -4.76 9.55
N THR A 89 -0.55 -5.82 10.20
CA THR A 89 0.75 -5.82 10.87
C THR A 89 1.67 -6.85 10.22
N ARG A 90 2.95 -6.51 10.11
CA ARG A 90 4.03 -7.43 9.75
C ARG A 90 5.13 -7.33 10.79
N LYS A 91 5.52 -8.45 11.41
CA LYS A 91 6.56 -8.46 12.45
C LYS A 91 7.86 -7.87 11.89
N ARG A 92 8.45 -6.91 12.61
CA ARG A 92 9.77 -6.36 12.24
C ARG A 92 10.86 -7.38 12.61
N ILE A 93 11.68 -7.78 11.64
CA ILE A 93 12.79 -8.72 11.84
C ILE A 93 14.13 -7.97 11.97
N GLY A 94 14.31 -6.89 11.21
CA GLY A 94 15.48 -6.02 11.29
C GLY A 94 15.18 -4.58 10.90
N GLU A 95 16.23 -3.85 10.52
CA GLU A 95 16.11 -2.56 9.85
C GLU A 95 15.68 -2.77 8.40
N GLY A 96 14.66 -2.03 7.95
CA GLY A 96 14.18 -2.11 6.59
C GLY A 96 15.20 -1.61 5.58
N LEU A 97 14.94 -1.84 4.29
CA LEU A 97 15.82 -1.39 3.22
C LEU A 97 16.02 0.13 3.26
N LEU A 98 14.96 0.90 3.52
CA LEU A 98 15.04 2.36 3.54
C LEU A 98 15.95 2.83 4.69
N GLU A 99 15.75 2.32 5.89
CA GLU A 99 16.54 2.67 7.07
C GLU A 99 18.02 2.30 6.92
N SER A 100 18.32 1.21 6.21
CA SER A 100 19.70 0.73 6.04
C SER A 100 20.51 1.47 4.95
N VAL A 101 19.86 2.11 3.98
CA VAL A 101 20.53 2.73 2.81
C VAL A 101 20.30 4.23 2.68
N THR A 102 19.57 4.85 3.61
CA THR A 102 19.23 6.28 3.54
C THR A 102 19.46 6.99 4.86
N THR A 103 19.61 8.31 4.78
CA THR A 103 19.63 9.23 5.92
C THR A 103 18.48 10.23 5.80
N ALA A 104 18.18 10.96 6.88
CA ALA A 104 17.23 12.06 6.81
C ALA A 104 17.69 13.11 5.79
N CYS A 105 16.74 13.73 5.09
CA CYS A 105 17.04 14.77 4.09
C CYS A 105 17.39 16.09 4.77
N ASP A 106 18.59 16.63 4.54
CA ASP A 106 19.07 17.87 5.18
C ASP A 106 18.19 19.09 4.90
N SER A 107 17.51 19.15 3.76
CA SER A 107 16.68 20.30 3.38
C SER A 107 15.32 20.34 4.07
N CYS A 108 14.71 19.18 4.32
CA CYS A 108 13.36 19.11 4.89
C CYS A 108 13.28 18.36 6.22
N ASP A 109 14.39 17.81 6.72
CA ASP A 109 14.47 16.96 7.91
C ASP A 109 13.46 15.80 7.87
N GLY A 110 13.37 15.15 6.70
CA GLY A 110 12.46 14.03 6.46
C GLY A 110 10.97 14.38 6.28
N ARG A 111 10.59 15.67 6.31
CA ARG A 111 9.18 16.10 6.14
C ARG A 111 8.60 15.92 4.73
N GLY A 112 9.45 15.87 3.70
CA GLY A 112 9.02 15.76 2.31
C GLY A 112 8.44 17.04 1.70
N HIS A 113 8.51 18.17 2.40
CA HIS A 113 8.10 19.49 1.90
C HIS A 113 9.03 20.58 2.44
N VAL A 114 9.19 21.65 1.67
CA VAL A 114 9.93 22.86 2.06
C VAL A 114 8.94 24.03 2.01
N MET A 115 8.95 24.87 3.04
CA MET A 115 8.09 26.05 3.08
C MET A 115 8.53 27.05 2.02
N ILE A 116 7.57 27.63 1.31
CA ILE A 116 7.84 28.74 0.39
C ILE A 116 7.87 30.02 1.23
N ASP A 117 9.02 30.70 1.24
CA ASP A 117 9.20 31.96 1.96
C ASP A 117 8.24 33.04 1.45
N GLY A 118 7.69 33.85 2.37
CA GLY A 118 6.84 35.01 2.05
C GLY A 118 5.36 34.70 1.75
N ILE A 119 4.89 33.45 1.91
CA ILE A 119 3.45 33.13 1.81
C ILE A 119 2.71 33.40 3.14
N LEU A 120 3.42 33.38 4.26
CA LEU A 120 2.86 33.57 5.60
C LEU A 120 3.32 34.90 6.24
N ASP A 121 3.52 35.93 5.43
CA ASP A 121 3.70 37.31 5.89
C ASP A 121 2.34 38.01 6.10
#